data_AF-A0A451A7V2-F1
#
_entry.id   AF-A0A451A7V2-F1
#
_cell.length_a   1.000
_cell.length_b   1.000
_cell.length_c   1.000
_cell.angle_alpha   90.00
_cell.angle_beta   90.00
_cell.angle_gamma   90.00
#
_symmetry.space_group_name_H-M   'P 1'
#
loop_
_entity.id
_entity.type
_entity.pdbx_description
1 polymer ?
#
loop_
_entity_poly.entity_id
_entity_poly.type
_entity_poly.pdbx_seq_one_letter_code
_entity_poly.pdbx_strand_id
1 'polypeptide(L)'
;MSTLSPRRKAKSFPAPGSSRCNLVASAEGKIIPSSRVKQVQPLEKGVVKALLVSEGEYVKQGQPLIELDTTLTQADKKRLKSELHSARLRLAVSRGVLGLLEESDKQVTSSFVLELPTDATTQQSVLHKGLLRQQWLQYRSQLQALQSSLAKARAEQAVTKEVIAKLEQTLPIAEKRATTSKTLHGKDFVSENDYLTAEEERIRQTQDLAAERQRLKQLQAAEAESTGTDQSTQGAIQRYAAG
;
A
#
# COMPACT_ATOMS: atom_id res chain seq x y z
N MET A 1 -106.36 54.05 65.59
CA MET A 1 -105.52 55.24 65.82
C MET A 1 -104.25 55.01 64.97
N SER A 2 -103.74 55.90 64.10
CA SER A 2 -103.38 57.32 64.27
C SER A 2 -102.37 57.50 65.41
N THR A 3 -101.23 58.19 65.31
CA THR A 3 -100.67 59.12 64.30
C THR A 3 -99.12 58.95 64.24
N LEU A 4 -98.29 59.46 63.30
CA LEU A 4 -98.46 60.34 62.13
C LEU A 4 -97.28 60.15 61.12
N SER A 5 -97.27 60.89 60.01
CA SER A 5 -96.05 61.34 59.27
C SER A 5 -95.74 62.82 59.69
N PRO A 6 -95.02 63.75 59.01
CA PRO A 6 -94.55 63.88 57.61
C PRO A 6 -92.99 64.10 57.58
N ARG A 7 -92.26 64.77 56.65
CA ARG A 7 -92.54 65.69 55.53
C ARG A 7 -91.69 65.44 54.28
N ARG A 8 -92.32 65.60 53.11
CA ARG A 8 -91.70 65.66 51.77
C ARG A 8 -91.34 67.11 51.38
N LYS A 9 -90.31 67.27 50.54
CA LYS A 9 -90.41 67.92 49.21
C LYS A 9 -89.48 67.17 48.24
N ALA A 10 -89.69 67.29 46.92
CA ALA A 10 -89.07 66.43 45.92
C ALA A 10 -88.67 67.15 44.61
N LYS A 11 -87.59 66.65 43.96
CA LYS A 11 -87.14 66.86 42.57
C LYS A 11 -86.09 65.77 42.21
N SER A 12 -85.79 65.41 40.96
CA SER A 12 -86.63 65.35 39.74
C SER A 12 -85.90 64.63 38.56
N PHE A 13 -85.76 63.30 38.61
CA PHE A 13 -85.39 62.41 37.47
C PHE A 13 -83.95 62.56 36.89
N PRO A 14 -83.41 61.58 36.12
CA PRO A 14 -83.54 60.11 36.23
C PRO A 14 -82.22 59.31 35.95
N ALA A 15 -82.37 57.97 35.84
CA ALA A 15 -81.52 57.02 35.08
C ALA A 15 -80.34 56.32 35.85
N PRO A 16 -79.87 55.13 35.41
CA PRO A 16 -79.55 54.03 36.34
C PRO A 16 -78.17 53.36 36.21
N GLY A 17 -77.86 52.41 37.09
CA GLY A 17 -76.70 51.51 36.94
C GLY A 17 -76.75 50.30 37.88
N SER A 18 -76.57 49.09 37.34
CA SER A 18 -76.49 47.84 38.11
C SER A 18 -75.06 47.53 38.53
N SER A 19 -74.82 47.41 39.84
CA SER A 19 -73.54 46.97 40.39
C SER A 19 -73.28 45.50 40.04
N ARG A 20 -72.19 45.24 39.29
CA ARG A 20 -71.85 43.90 38.81
C ARG A 20 -71.03 43.16 39.85
N CYS A 21 -71.41 41.92 40.18
CA CYS A 21 -70.54 41.02 40.93
C CYS A 21 -69.48 40.43 40.00
N ASN A 22 -68.20 40.79 40.19
CA ASN A 22 -67.09 40.14 39.51
C ASN A 22 -66.77 38.81 40.20
N LEU A 23 -67.27 37.71 39.63
CA LEU A 23 -66.97 36.36 40.10
C LEU A 23 -65.73 35.84 39.36
N VAL A 24 -64.57 35.91 40.02
CA VAL A 24 -63.27 35.50 39.45
C VAL A 24 -63.10 33.99 39.64
N ALA A 25 -63.58 33.21 38.67
CA ALA A 25 -63.30 31.77 38.61
C ALA A 25 -61.88 31.53 38.05
N SER A 26 -60.95 31.11 38.91
CA SER A 26 -59.65 30.60 38.48
C SER A 26 -59.74 29.10 38.22
N ALA A 27 -59.17 28.63 37.10
CA ALA A 27 -59.08 27.22 36.74
C ALA A 27 -57.68 26.91 36.20
N GLU A 28 -57.06 25.84 36.70
CA GLU A 28 -55.72 25.43 36.29
C GLU A 28 -55.74 24.76 34.90
N GLY A 29 -55.69 25.59 33.86
CA GLY A 29 -55.63 25.14 32.46
C GLY A 29 -54.26 24.53 32.12
N LYS A 30 -54.15 23.20 32.18
CA LYS A 30 -52.94 22.49 31.73
C LYS A 30 -52.92 22.33 30.21
N ILE A 31 -51.99 23.01 29.54
CA ILE A 31 -51.74 22.80 28.11
C ILE A 31 -51.13 21.40 27.91
N ILE A 32 -51.86 20.54 27.21
CA ILE A 32 -51.41 19.20 26.81
C ILE A 32 -51.28 19.20 25.28
N PRO A 33 -50.13 18.86 24.69
CA PRO A 33 -49.99 18.79 23.24
C PRO A 33 -50.89 17.69 22.68
N SER A 34 -51.69 18.03 21.67
CA SER A 34 -52.65 17.12 21.01
C SER A 34 -52.00 16.03 20.14
N SER A 35 -50.66 16.03 20.03
CA SER A 35 -49.88 15.12 19.21
C SER A 35 -48.62 14.65 19.94
N ARG A 36 -48.06 13.52 19.50
CA ARG A 36 -46.88 12.90 20.11
C ARG A 36 -45.64 13.80 19.95
N VAL A 37 -45.12 14.29 21.07
CA VAL A 37 -43.81 14.96 21.14
C VAL A 37 -42.73 14.03 20.59
N LYS A 38 -41.86 14.56 19.72
CA LYS A 38 -40.70 13.85 19.17
C LYS A 38 -39.43 14.50 19.71
N GLN A 39 -38.55 13.72 20.33
CA GLN A 39 -37.24 14.20 20.73
C GLN A 39 -36.33 14.29 19.51
N VAL A 40 -35.66 15.43 19.32
CA VAL A 40 -34.56 15.57 18.36
C VAL A 40 -33.26 15.27 19.10
N GLN A 41 -32.44 14.38 18.55
CA GLN A 41 -31.09 14.07 19.04
C GLN A 41 -30.11 14.15 17.86
N PRO A 42 -28.86 14.58 18.07
CA PRO A 42 -27.84 14.56 17.02
C PRO A 42 -27.38 13.12 16.72
N LEU A 43 -27.02 12.85 15.47
CA LEU A 43 -26.54 11.52 15.03
C LEU A 43 -25.17 11.16 15.62
N GLU A 44 -24.31 12.16 15.80
CA GLU A 44 -22.97 12.04 16.36
C GLU A 44 -22.80 13.02 17.54
N LYS A 45 -21.89 12.72 18.47
CA LYS A 45 -21.58 13.63 19.59
C LYS A 45 -20.66 14.75 19.09
N GLY A 46 -21.11 16.00 19.20
CA GLY A 46 -20.33 17.18 18.84
C GLY A 46 -20.59 18.35 19.80
N VAL A 47 -19.73 19.37 19.75
CA VAL A 47 -19.90 20.62 20.50
C VAL A 47 -20.97 21.45 19.81
N VAL A 48 -21.89 22.06 20.56
CA VAL A 48 -22.86 23.02 20.00
C VAL A 48 -22.16 24.35 19.73
N LYS A 49 -22.19 24.80 18.47
CA LYS A 49 -21.66 26.10 18.03
C LYS A 49 -22.71 27.20 18.11
N ALA A 50 -23.96 26.89 17.75
CA ALA A 50 -25.08 27.82 17.87
C ALA A 50 -26.41 27.06 18.05
N LEU A 51 -27.34 27.68 18.79
CA LEU A 51 -28.77 27.36 18.71
C LEU A 51 -29.39 28.34 17.72
N LEU A 52 -30.18 27.83 16.77
CA LEU A 52 -30.70 28.61 15.64
C LEU A 52 -32.19 28.98 15.80
N VAL A 53 -32.80 28.57 16.93
CA VAL A 53 -34.22 28.74 17.24
C VAL A 53 -34.41 29.04 18.73
N SER A 54 -35.49 29.74 19.08
CA SER A 54 -35.85 30.09 20.46
C SER A 54 -36.92 29.16 21.05
N GLU A 55 -37.08 29.16 22.37
CA GLU A 55 -38.18 28.43 23.03
C GLU A 55 -39.55 29.00 22.60
N GLY A 56 -40.49 28.11 22.23
CA GLY A 56 -41.80 28.48 21.70
C GLY A 56 -41.84 28.86 20.21
N GLU A 57 -40.71 28.81 19.48
CA GLU A 57 -40.66 29.16 18.06
C GLU A 57 -41.34 28.10 17.15
N TYR A 58 -42.13 28.57 16.17
CA TYR A 58 -42.79 27.72 15.19
C TYR A 58 -41.86 27.34 14.03
N VAL A 59 -41.21 26.18 14.15
CA VAL A 59 -40.25 25.67 13.16
C VAL A 59 -40.89 24.82 12.05
N LYS A 60 -40.30 24.85 10.85
CA LYS A 60 -40.72 24.02 9.70
C LYS A 60 -39.88 22.75 9.55
N GLN A 61 -40.43 21.72 8.92
CA GLN A 61 -39.65 20.51 8.60
C GLN A 61 -38.46 20.86 7.69
N GLY A 62 -37.25 20.41 8.07
CA GLY A 62 -36.02 20.72 7.37
C GLY A 62 -35.35 22.04 7.79
N GLN A 63 -35.97 22.85 8.66
CA GLN A 63 -35.31 24.01 9.27
C GLN A 63 -34.18 23.54 10.21
N PRO A 64 -32.96 24.09 10.08
CA PRO A 64 -31.86 23.74 10.99
C PRO A 64 -32.11 24.37 12.37
N LEU A 65 -32.01 23.56 13.43
CA LEU A 65 -32.31 23.97 14.81
C LEU A 65 -31.05 24.25 15.63
N ILE A 66 -29.96 23.55 15.32
CA ILE A 66 -28.68 23.57 16.04
C ILE A 66 -27.56 23.52 15.00
N GLU A 67 -26.56 24.39 15.14
CA GLU A 67 -25.27 24.24 14.46
C GLU A 67 -24.27 23.57 15.41
N LEU A 68 -23.62 22.50 14.95
CA LEU A 68 -22.51 21.87 15.66
C LEU A 68 -21.18 22.43 15.16
N ASP A 69 -20.18 22.48 16.04
CA ASP A 69 -18.81 22.74 15.59
C ASP A 69 -18.33 21.56 14.73
N THR A 70 -17.83 21.89 13.55
CA THR A 70 -17.31 20.94 12.56
C THR A 70 -15.81 21.13 12.30
N THR A 71 -15.10 21.97 13.06
CA THR A 71 -13.66 22.24 12.91
C THR A 71 -12.83 20.96 12.78
N LEU A 72 -13.00 20.01 13.72
CA LEU A 72 -12.28 18.73 13.72
C LEU A 72 -12.68 17.85 12.52
N THR A 73 -13.98 17.71 12.24
CA THR A 73 -14.49 16.95 11.09
C THR A 73 -14.01 17.53 9.75
N GLN A 74 -13.89 18.85 9.65
CA GLN A 74 -13.33 19.54 8.47
C GLN A 74 -11.82 19.30 8.34
N ALA A 75 -11.08 19.31 9.45
CA ALA A 75 -9.66 19.00 9.48
C ALA A 75 -9.39 17.55 9.01
N ASP A 76 -10.12 16.56 9.54
CA ASP A 76 -10.02 15.17 9.08
C ASP A 76 -10.44 15.01 7.62
N LYS A 77 -11.53 15.65 7.19
CA LYS A 77 -11.96 15.66 5.77
C LYS A 77 -10.91 16.27 4.84
N LYS A 78 -10.13 17.25 5.31
CA LYS A 78 -9.00 17.83 4.58
C LYS A 78 -7.80 16.89 4.56
N ARG A 79 -7.48 16.25 5.69
CA ARG A 79 -6.41 15.24 5.83
C ARG A 79 -6.64 14.04 4.91
N LEU A 80 -7.81 13.39 5.02
CA LEU A 80 -8.20 12.23 4.22
C LEU A 80 -8.22 12.54 2.71
N LYS A 81 -8.60 13.75 2.30
CA LYS A 81 -8.48 14.20 0.90
C LYS A 81 -7.01 14.26 0.44
N SER A 82 -6.12 14.78 1.28
CA SER A 82 -4.68 14.88 0.97
C SER A 82 -4.01 13.48 0.89
N GLU A 83 -4.40 12.58 1.80
CA GLU A 83 -3.97 11.18 1.80
C GLU A 83 -4.46 10.44 0.55
N LEU A 84 -5.74 10.59 0.18
CA LEU A 84 -6.31 10.01 -1.05
C LEU A 84 -5.63 10.55 -2.31
N HIS A 85 -5.34 11.85 -2.39
CA HIS A 85 -4.60 12.44 -3.52
C HIS A 85 -3.20 11.86 -3.63
N SER A 86 -2.49 11.78 -2.50
CA SER A 86 -1.14 11.21 -2.42
C SER A 86 -1.12 9.71 -2.79
N ALA A 87 -2.15 8.96 -2.39
CA ALA A 87 -2.31 7.56 -2.75
C ALA A 87 -2.57 7.39 -4.26
N ARG A 88 -3.43 8.22 -4.87
CA ARG A 88 -3.66 8.23 -6.32
C ARG A 88 -2.41 8.56 -7.13
N LEU A 89 -1.63 9.55 -6.69
CA LEU A 89 -0.35 9.91 -7.33
C LEU A 89 0.68 8.77 -7.27
N ARG A 90 0.74 8.03 -6.14
CA ARG A 90 1.59 6.83 -6.02
C ARG A 90 1.08 5.69 -6.92
N LEU A 91 -0.22 5.42 -6.91
CA LEU A 91 -0.85 4.39 -7.75
C LEU A 91 -0.61 4.64 -9.26
N ALA A 92 -0.68 5.91 -9.70
CA ALA A 92 -0.33 6.30 -11.06
C ALA A 92 1.12 5.90 -11.42
N VAL A 93 2.09 6.17 -10.53
CA VAL A 93 3.49 5.78 -10.75
C VAL A 93 3.64 4.26 -10.77
N SER A 94 3.02 3.52 -9.84
CA SER A 94 3.06 2.06 -9.83
C SER A 94 2.46 1.43 -11.10
N ARG A 95 1.36 1.98 -11.62
CA ARG A 95 0.77 1.55 -12.90
C ARG A 95 1.66 1.90 -14.09
N GLY A 96 2.26 3.09 -14.11
CA GLY A 96 3.24 3.49 -15.11
C GLY A 96 4.47 2.59 -15.12
N VAL A 97 4.92 2.10 -13.96
CA VAL A 97 5.97 1.09 -13.86
C VAL A 97 5.48 -0.24 -14.45
N LEU A 98 4.33 -0.78 -14.02
CA LEU A 98 3.81 -2.05 -14.53
C LEU A 98 3.66 -2.07 -16.06
N GLY A 99 3.09 -1.03 -16.66
CA GLY A 99 2.93 -0.93 -18.11
C GLY A 99 4.27 -0.91 -18.88
N LEU A 100 5.31 -0.28 -18.34
CA LEU A 100 6.66 -0.34 -18.92
C LEU A 100 7.26 -1.75 -18.83
N LEU A 101 6.96 -2.50 -17.76
CA LEU A 101 7.44 -3.87 -17.62
C LEU A 101 6.73 -4.82 -18.60
N GLU A 102 5.43 -4.63 -18.84
CA GLU A 102 4.69 -5.34 -19.91
C GLU A 102 5.18 -4.97 -21.32
N GLU A 103 5.54 -3.71 -21.57
CA GLU A 103 6.04 -3.24 -22.87
C GLU A 103 7.53 -3.57 -23.12
N SER A 104 8.26 -4.10 -22.11
CA SER A 104 9.70 -4.45 -22.20
C SER A 104 10.08 -5.30 -23.43
N ASP A 105 9.20 -6.22 -23.82
CA ASP A 105 9.40 -7.17 -24.92
C ASP A 105 9.31 -6.50 -26.30
N LYS A 106 8.88 -5.23 -26.36
CA LYS A 106 8.64 -4.45 -27.59
C LYS A 106 9.37 -3.10 -27.56
N GLN A 107 10.71 -3.16 -27.51
CA GLN A 107 11.64 -2.02 -27.73
C GLN A 107 11.12 -0.66 -27.22
N VAL A 108 11.09 -0.49 -25.89
CA VAL A 108 10.57 0.71 -25.19
C VAL A 108 11.22 2.00 -25.71
N THR A 109 10.55 2.58 -26.70
CA THR A 109 10.82 3.87 -27.37
C THR A 109 9.67 4.86 -27.14
N SER A 110 8.58 4.36 -26.54
CA SER A 110 7.41 5.05 -26.04
C SER A 110 7.80 6.09 -24.98
N SER A 111 7.17 7.26 -25.06
CA SER A 111 7.28 8.29 -24.03
C SER A 111 6.58 7.82 -22.75
N PHE A 112 7.17 8.12 -21.58
CA PHE A 112 6.60 7.78 -20.27
C PHE A 112 5.20 8.39 -20.07
N VAL A 113 4.15 7.66 -20.45
CA VAL A 113 2.75 8.03 -20.20
C VAL A 113 2.45 7.76 -18.73
N LEU A 114 2.17 8.83 -17.99
CA LEU A 114 1.77 8.76 -16.59
C LEU A 114 0.39 9.39 -16.44
N GLU A 115 -0.62 8.54 -16.28
CA GLU A 115 -2.00 8.95 -16.03
C GLU A 115 -2.16 9.52 -14.62
N LEU A 116 -2.09 10.83 -14.51
CA LEU A 116 -2.23 11.55 -13.25
C LEU A 116 -3.69 11.95 -12.99
N PRO A 117 -4.10 12.08 -11.71
CA PRO A 117 -5.37 12.71 -11.36
C PRO A 117 -5.51 14.11 -11.98
N THR A 118 -6.73 14.48 -12.36
CA THR A 118 -7.04 15.78 -13.00
C THR A 118 -6.82 16.99 -12.10
N ASP A 119 -6.72 16.77 -10.78
CA ASP A 119 -6.37 17.73 -9.74
C ASP A 119 -4.87 17.75 -9.39
N ALA A 120 -4.01 17.02 -10.12
CA ALA A 120 -2.56 17.04 -9.93
C ALA A 120 -1.93 18.35 -10.47
N THR A 121 -1.12 19.01 -9.64
CA THR A 121 -0.43 20.25 -10.05
C THR A 121 0.73 19.98 -11.01
N THR A 122 1.15 20.99 -11.79
CA THR A 122 2.31 20.89 -12.69
C THR A 122 3.58 20.41 -11.96
N GLN A 123 3.81 20.87 -10.73
CA GLN A 123 4.91 20.43 -9.89
C GLN A 123 4.79 18.95 -9.49
N GLN A 124 3.58 18.51 -9.09
CA GLN A 124 3.31 17.09 -8.80
C GLN A 124 3.52 16.23 -10.05
N SER A 125 3.12 16.71 -11.24
CA SER A 125 3.30 16.02 -12.52
C SER A 125 4.77 15.82 -12.86
N VAL A 126 5.59 16.87 -12.77
CA VAL A 126 7.04 16.79 -13.02
C VAL A 126 7.72 15.84 -12.02
N LEU A 127 7.38 15.94 -10.72
CA LEU A 127 7.95 15.09 -9.67
C LEU A 127 7.65 13.60 -9.90
N HIS A 128 6.38 13.24 -10.17
CA HIS A 128 5.99 11.84 -10.31
C HIS A 128 6.45 11.23 -11.65
N LYS A 129 6.56 12.03 -12.72
CA LYS A 129 7.24 11.60 -13.96
C LYS A 129 8.74 11.37 -13.76
N GLY A 130 9.39 12.18 -12.91
CA GLY A 130 10.77 11.96 -12.47
C GLY A 130 10.93 10.66 -11.67
N LEU A 131 10.04 10.41 -10.71
CA LEU A 131 10.03 9.20 -9.89
C LEU A 131 9.82 7.93 -10.72
N LEU A 132 8.86 7.93 -11.65
CA LEU A 132 8.64 6.85 -12.61
C LEU A 132 9.91 6.53 -13.40
N ARG A 133 10.57 7.55 -13.96
CA ARG A 133 11.82 7.38 -14.71
C ARG A 133 12.94 6.82 -13.84
N GLN A 134 13.07 7.29 -12.60
CA GLN A 134 14.07 6.79 -11.65
C GLN A 134 13.86 5.31 -11.31
N GLN A 135 12.63 4.92 -11.00
CA GLN A 135 12.29 3.52 -10.71
C GLN A 135 12.53 2.61 -11.91
N TRP A 136 12.17 3.04 -13.11
CA TRP A 136 12.45 2.31 -14.35
C TRP A 136 13.96 2.16 -14.64
N LEU A 137 14.76 3.22 -14.45
CA LEU A 137 16.21 3.16 -14.61
C LEU A 137 16.87 2.23 -13.57
N GLN A 138 16.36 2.22 -12.33
CA GLN A 138 16.82 1.31 -11.29
C GLN A 138 16.47 -0.15 -11.61
N TYR A 139 15.26 -0.43 -12.07
CA TYR A 139 14.85 -1.77 -12.52
C TYR A 139 15.72 -2.25 -13.69
N ARG A 140 15.93 -1.40 -14.71
CA ARG A 140 16.76 -1.72 -15.88
C ARG A 140 18.23 -1.98 -15.50
N SER A 141 18.81 -1.24 -14.57
CA SER A 141 20.20 -1.47 -14.15
C SER A 141 20.35 -2.74 -13.31
N GLN A 142 19.36 -3.08 -12.47
CA GLN A 142 19.30 -4.36 -11.76
C GLN A 142 19.19 -5.54 -12.74
N LEU A 143 18.31 -5.46 -13.72
CA LEU A 143 18.16 -6.49 -14.77
C LEU A 143 19.44 -6.66 -15.60
N GLN A 144 20.06 -5.56 -16.02
CA GLN A 144 21.34 -5.60 -16.75
C GLN A 144 22.46 -6.22 -15.89
N ALA A 145 22.52 -5.94 -14.59
CA ALA A 145 23.50 -6.54 -13.69
C ALA A 145 23.28 -8.05 -13.53
N LEU A 146 22.03 -8.49 -13.40
CA LEU A 146 21.67 -9.92 -13.29
C LEU A 146 22.00 -10.68 -14.58
N GLN A 147 21.64 -10.13 -15.75
CA GLN A 147 22.03 -10.66 -17.06
C GLN A 147 23.55 -10.74 -17.23
N SER A 148 24.30 -9.73 -16.76
CA SER A 148 25.76 -9.72 -16.81
C SER A 148 26.38 -10.80 -15.90
N SER A 149 25.81 -11.00 -14.71
CA SER A 149 26.22 -12.06 -13.78
C SER A 149 26.00 -13.45 -14.38
N LEU A 150 24.81 -13.68 -14.94
CA LEU A 150 24.43 -14.93 -15.61
C LEU A 150 25.32 -15.22 -16.83
N ALA A 151 25.62 -14.21 -17.66
CA ALA A 151 26.53 -14.36 -18.80
C ALA A 151 27.96 -14.72 -18.34
N LYS A 152 28.45 -14.09 -17.26
CA LYS A 152 29.74 -14.43 -16.65
C LYS A 152 29.76 -15.88 -16.13
N ALA A 153 28.73 -16.28 -15.36
CA ALA A 153 28.64 -17.64 -14.82
C ALA A 153 28.65 -18.72 -15.93
N ARG A 154 27.94 -18.48 -17.04
CA ARG A 154 27.96 -19.35 -18.23
C ARG A 154 29.34 -19.43 -18.89
N ALA A 155 30.04 -18.31 -19.02
CA ALA A 155 31.40 -18.29 -19.57
C ALA A 155 32.40 -19.05 -18.67
N GLU A 156 32.32 -18.86 -17.35
CA GLU A 156 33.16 -19.58 -16.38
C GLU A 156 32.84 -21.08 -16.34
N GLN A 157 31.56 -21.48 -16.48
CA GLN A 157 31.18 -22.88 -16.67
C GLN A 157 31.77 -23.47 -17.95
N ALA A 158 31.78 -22.74 -19.06
CA ALA A 158 32.31 -23.23 -20.33
C ALA A 158 33.82 -23.51 -20.21
N VAL A 159 34.59 -22.56 -19.67
CA VAL A 159 36.02 -22.75 -19.39
C VAL A 159 36.27 -23.93 -18.45
N THR A 160 35.48 -24.06 -17.39
CA THR A 160 35.60 -25.19 -16.43
C THR A 160 35.30 -26.54 -17.10
N LYS A 161 34.34 -26.61 -18.01
CA LYS A 161 34.01 -27.83 -18.77
C LYS A 161 35.16 -28.28 -19.67
N GLU A 162 35.85 -27.34 -20.35
CA GLU A 162 37.04 -27.66 -21.16
C GLU A 162 38.22 -28.16 -20.29
N VAL A 163 38.42 -27.59 -19.10
CA VAL A 163 39.44 -28.06 -18.14
C VAL A 163 39.12 -29.46 -17.64
N ILE A 164 37.86 -29.74 -17.32
CA ILE A 164 37.39 -31.09 -16.95
C ILE A 164 37.60 -32.07 -18.12
N ALA A 165 37.20 -31.73 -19.34
CA ALA A 165 37.35 -32.59 -20.51
C ALA A 165 38.83 -32.92 -20.81
N LYS A 166 39.73 -31.95 -20.63
CA LYS A 166 41.18 -32.17 -20.69
C LYS A 166 41.65 -33.16 -19.64
N LEU A 167 41.27 -32.96 -18.37
CA LEU A 167 41.69 -33.83 -17.26
C LEU A 167 41.12 -35.25 -17.38
N GLU A 168 39.89 -35.41 -17.87
CA GLU A 168 39.28 -36.71 -18.16
C GLU A 168 39.99 -37.46 -19.31
N GLN A 169 40.68 -36.76 -20.21
CA GLN A 169 41.53 -37.36 -21.24
C GLN A 169 42.95 -37.67 -20.74
N THR A 170 43.55 -36.86 -19.86
CA THR A 170 44.92 -37.07 -19.38
C THR A 170 45.03 -38.04 -18.20
N LEU A 171 44.05 -38.04 -17.29
CA LEU A 171 44.09 -38.88 -16.08
C LEU A 171 44.23 -40.39 -16.41
N PRO A 172 43.52 -40.99 -17.38
CA PRO A 172 43.73 -42.39 -17.76
C PRO A 172 45.13 -42.71 -18.30
N ILE A 173 45.88 -41.70 -18.75
CA ILE A 173 47.29 -41.84 -19.18
C ILE A 173 48.21 -41.79 -17.94
N ALA A 174 47.95 -40.87 -17.00
CA ALA A 174 48.67 -40.80 -15.73
C ALA A 174 48.47 -42.08 -14.89
N GLU A 175 47.24 -42.58 -14.79
CA GLU A 175 46.90 -43.86 -14.15
C GLU A 175 47.67 -45.02 -14.75
N LYS A 176 47.64 -45.18 -16.09
CA LYS A 176 48.40 -46.22 -16.79
C LYS A 176 49.91 -46.12 -16.54
N ARG A 177 50.47 -44.91 -16.51
CA ARG A 177 51.90 -44.71 -16.18
C ARG A 177 52.21 -45.11 -14.75
N ALA A 178 51.45 -44.62 -13.76
CA ALA A 178 51.63 -44.95 -12.35
C ALA A 178 51.52 -46.46 -12.09
N THR A 179 50.49 -47.13 -12.63
CA THR A 179 50.34 -48.59 -12.50
C THR A 179 51.46 -49.36 -13.21
N THR A 180 51.91 -48.90 -14.37
CA THR A 180 53.03 -49.54 -15.08
C THR A 180 54.33 -49.39 -14.28
N SER A 181 54.70 -48.19 -13.86
CA SER A 181 55.88 -47.96 -13.01
C SER A 181 55.83 -48.79 -11.73
N LYS A 182 54.66 -48.91 -11.07
CA LYS A 182 54.48 -49.77 -9.89
C LYS A 182 54.78 -51.24 -10.16
N THR A 183 54.33 -51.78 -11.29
CA THR A 183 54.57 -53.19 -11.68
C THR A 183 55.98 -53.48 -12.19
N LEU A 184 56.72 -52.45 -12.61
CA LEU A 184 58.14 -52.54 -12.98
C LEU A 184 59.05 -52.35 -11.77
N HIS A 185 58.71 -51.43 -10.85
CA HIS A 185 59.40 -51.23 -9.59
C HIS A 185 59.34 -52.48 -8.70
N GLY A 186 58.16 -53.14 -8.59
CA GLY A 186 58.01 -54.45 -7.95
C GLY A 186 58.69 -55.64 -8.66
N LYS A 187 59.61 -55.36 -9.60
CA LYS A 187 60.47 -56.29 -10.33
C LYS A 187 61.89 -55.71 -10.52
N ASP A 188 62.25 -54.68 -9.74
CA ASP A 188 63.53 -53.97 -9.77
C ASP A 188 63.92 -53.33 -11.12
N PHE A 189 62.97 -53.15 -12.06
CA PHE A 189 63.23 -52.53 -13.37
C PHE A 189 63.10 -51.00 -13.40
N VAL A 190 62.53 -50.38 -12.35
CA VAL A 190 62.27 -48.93 -12.25
C VAL A 190 62.54 -48.44 -10.82
N SER A 191 63.10 -47.24 -10.68
CA SER A 191 63.38 -46.63 -9.38
C SER A 191 62.10 -46.34 -8.59
N GLU A 192 62.17 -46.44 -7.26
CA GLU A 192 61.07 -46.04 -6.38
C GLU A 192 60.66 -44.58 -6.65
N ASN A 193 61.65 -43.70 -6.87
CA ASN A 193 61.41 -42.28 -7.15
C ASN A 193 60.64 -42.04 -8.47
N ASP A 194 60.87 -42.86 -9.50
CA ASP A 194 60.17 -42.76 -10.79
C ASP A 194 58.73 -43.28 -10.68
N TYR A 195 58.49 -44.28 -9.82
CA TYR A 195 57.15 -44.72 -9.46
C TYR A 195 56.41 -43.65 -8.65
N LEU A 196 57.03 -43.11 -7.59
CA LEU A 196 56.42 -42.08 -6.74
C LEU A 196 56.10 -40.81 -7.54
N THR A 197 57.00 -40.37 -8.43
CA THR A 197 56.73 -39.23 -9.34
C THR A 197 55.52 -39.47 -10.24
N ALA A 198 55.33 -40.70 -10.74
CA ALA A 198 54.18 -41.04 -11.57
C ALA A 198 52.87 -41.15 -10.75
N GLU A 199 52.93 -41.65 -9.52
CA GLU A 199 51.79 -41.75 -8.60
C GLU A 199 51.39 -40.38 -8.05
N GLU A 200 52.32 -39.49 -7.74
CA GLU A 200 52.06 -38.08 -7.39
C GLU A 200 51.30 -37.36 -8.50
N GLU A 201 51.71 -37.52 -9.77
CA GLU A 201 51.04 -36.88 -10.90
C GLU A 201 49.64 -37.47 -11.14
N ARG A 202 49.46 -38.78 -10.93
CA ARG A 202 48.13 -39.42 -10.92
C ARG A 202 47.24 -38.84 -9.83
N ILE A 203 47.77 -38.69 -8.61
CA ILE A 203 47.06 -38.10 -7.46
C ILE A 203 46.69 -36.64 -7.76
N ARG A 204 47.62 -35.84 -8.28
CA ARG A 204 47.41 -34.44 -8.67
C ARG A 204 46.23 -34.31 -9.64
N GLN A 205 46.29 -34.99 -10.79
CA GLN A 205 45.21 -34.92 -11.79
C GLN A 205 43.87 -35.47 -11.26
N THR A 206 43.90 -36.44 -10.32
CA THR A 206 42.67 -36.92 -9.65
C THR A 206 42.04 -35.82 -8.78
N GLN A 207 42.85 -35.09 -8.00
CA GLN A 207 42.37 -34.02 -7.13
C GLN A 207 41.95 -32.78 -7.93
N ASP A 208 42.70 -32.40 -8.96
CA ASP A 208 42.36 -31.29 -9.86
C ASP A 208 41.01 -31.55 -10.56
N LEU A 209 40.78 -32.78 -11.04
CA LEU A 209 39.50 -33.18 -11.65
C LEU A 209 38.35 -33.15 -10.64
N ALA A 210 38.58 -33.56 -9.39
CA ALA A 210 37.58 -33.47 -8.33
C ALA A 210 37.25 -32.01 -7.97
N ALA A 211 38.26 -31.14 -7.90
CA ALA A 211 38.12 -29.72 -7.60
C ALA A 211 37.35 -28.98 -8.70
N GLU A 212 37.72 -29.14 -9.98
CA GLU A 212 37.03 -28.47 -11.09
C GLU A 212 35.60 -29.03 -11.29
N ARG A 213 35.36 -30.33 -11.07
CA ARG A 213 33.99 -30.89 -11.04
C ARG A 213 33.14 -30.30 -9.91
N GLN A 214 33.74 -29.97 -8.75
CA GLN A 214 33.03 -29.31 -7.65
C GLN A 214 32.78 -27.81 -7.95
N ARG A 215 33.76 -27.13 -8.55
CA ARG A 215 33.62 -25.75 -9.05
C ARG A 215 32.51 -25.62 -10.09
N LEU A 216 32.42 -26.57 -11.02
CA LEU A 216 31.34 -26.60 -12.01
C LEU A 216 29.95 -26.64 -11.34
N LYS A 217 29.76 -27.46 -10.30
CA LYS A 217 28.51 -27.50 -9.54
C LYS A 217 28.19 -26.17 -8.85
N GLN A 218 29.20 -25.49 -8.30
CA GLN A 218 29.03 -24.17 -7.70
C GLN A 218 28.61 -23.11 -8.75
N LEU A 219 29.22 -23.12 -9.93
CA LEU A 219 28.87 -22.23 -11.04
C LEU A 219 27.48 -22.54 -11.64
N GLN A 220 27.04 -23.80 -11.60
CA GLN A 220 25.67 -24.20 -11.95
C GLN A 220 24.65 -23.73 -10.90
N ALA A 221 24.98 -23.81 -9.61
CA ALA A 221 24.14 -23.28 -8.54
C ALA A 221 23.97 -21.75 -8.63
N ALA A 222 25.05 -21.02 -8.92
CA ALA A 222 25.00 -19.56 -9.12
C ALA A 222 24.16 -19.14 -10.35
N GLU A 223 24.16 -19.95 -11.42
CA GLU A 223 23.24 -19.74 -12.56
C GLU A 223 21.78 -20.02 -12.18
N ALA A 224 21.53 -21.10 -11.41
CA ALA A 224 20.19 -21.44 -10.92
C ALA A 224 19.62 -20.37 -9.96
N GLU A 225 20.44 -19.81 -9.08
CA GLU A 225 20.08 -18.68 -8.21
C GLU A 225 19.77 -17.41 -9.02
N SER A 226 20.60 -17.10 -10.02
CA SER A 226 20.41 -15.93 -10.90
C SER A 226 19.13 -16.04 -11.73
N THR A 227 18.85 -17.22 -12.31
CA THR A 227 17.65 -17.47 -13.11
C THR A 227 16.38 -17.60 -12.25
N GLY A 228 16.46 -18.22 -11.07
CA GLY A 228 15.37 -18.25 -10.11
C GLY A 228 14.99 -16.86 -9.60
N THR A 229 15.96 -15.96 -9.43
CA THR A 229 15.73 -14.56 -9.09
C THR A 229 14.91 -13.85 -10.17
N ASP A 230 15.31 -13.97 -11.45
CA ASP A 230 14.61 -13.38 -12.60
C ASP A 230 13.18 -13.94 -12.78
N GLN A 231 13.00 -15.25 -12.61
CA GLN A 231 11.67 -15.86 -12.63
C GLN A 231 10.79 -15.39 -11.45
N SER A 232 11.37 -15.14 -10.28
CA SER A 232 10.64 -14.68 -9.10
C SER A 232 10.10 -13.25 -9.25
N THR A 233 10.86 -12.36 -9.92
CA THR A 233 10.42 -10.99 -10.21
C THR A 233 9.35 -11.00 -11.30
N GLN A 234 9.58 -11.70 -12.42
CA GLN A 234 8.59 -11.87 -13.49
C GLN A 234 7.27 -12.46 -12.97
N GLY A 235 7.35 -13.53 -12.17
CA GLY A 235 6.19 -14.15 -11.54
C GLY A 235 5.53 -13.31 -10.44
N ALA A 236 6.18 -12.27 -9.90
CA ALA A 236 5.53 -11.27 -9.06
C ALA A 236 4.76 -10.24 -9.89
N ILE A 237 5.38 -9.75 -10.98
CA ILE A 237 4.78 -8.76 -11.89
C ILE A 237 3.48 -9.30 -12.50
N GLN A 238 3.50 -10.53 -13.04
CA GLN A 238 2.31 -11.16 -13.63
C GLN A 238 1.15 -11.32 -12.65
N ARG A 239 1.43 -11.60 -11.36
CA ARG A 239 0.41 -11.67 -10.30
C ARG A 239 -0.17 -10.31 -9.92
N TYR A 240 0.57 -9.22 -10.14
CA TYR A 240 0.09 -7.84 -9.94
C TYR A 240 -0.63 -7.25 -11.17
N ALA A 241 -0.43 -7.82 -12.36
CA ALA A 241 -1.16 -7.45 -13.57
C ALA A 241 -2.54 -8.14 -13.68
N ALA A 242 -2.71 -9.28 -13.01
CA ALA A 242 -3.90 -10.15 -13.13
C ALA A 242 -4.97 -9.94 -12.03
N GLY A 243 -4.93 -8.86 -11.26
CA GLY A 243 -5.85 -8.59 -10.13
C GLY A 243 -6.08 -7.11 -9.83
#